data_AF-A0A0P1IKF9-F1
#
_entry.id   AF-A0A0P1IKF9-F1
#
_cell.length_a   1.000
_cell.length_b   1.000
_cell.length_c   1.000
_cell.angle_alpha   90.00
_cell.angle_beta   90.00
_cell.angle_gamma   90.00
#
_symmetry.space_group_name_H-M   'P 1'
#
loop_
_entity.id
_entity.type
_entity.pdbx_description
1 polymer ?
#
loop_
_entity_poly.entity_id
_entity_poly.type
_entity_poly.pdbx_seq_one_letter_code
_entity_poly.pdbx_strand_id
1 'polypeptide(L)'
;MKNIDQNSGRHHAVLIHRTENKSHPITPVLWLFNDKRPKVFHLLFDYFVDNQSKSLGWKRRAARAIGLFFDFCSVYEFDNANSIRNVHSATCKAFIRAIQRGTIPHNGVDPTGLCWVPMSPNVVCELARHLEQFIEGVLGNLESLGSDHPLKPLARTFSSKPRNEGEFVCFLVSAKRRHEKCFLRHLKDDAKEAERLRKSSRESLGLDKLASGRRSVKHMDPQLIVNMLEFGFVKNETADSLFDREDVTAKMIFLLLMGAGLRLSEPLQLWFNDVVYFTFD
;
A
#
# COMPACT_ATOMS: atom_id res chain seq x y z
N MET A 1 -0.91 -3.36 -27.50
CA MET A 1 -1.24 -3.97 -26.20
C MET A 1 -0.58 -3.14 -25.12
N LYS A 2 -1.34 -2.37 -24.33
CA LYS A 2 -0.78 -1.43 -23.34
C LYS A 2 -0.29 -2.22 -22.11
N ASN A 3 0.93 -1.94 -21.65
CA ASN A 3 1.52 -2.47 -20.42
C ASN A 3 0.51 -2.41 -19.26
N ILE A 4 -0.09 -3.55 -18.94
CA ILE A 4 -0.89 -3.70 -17.74
C ILE A 4 0.12 -3.96 -16.63
N ASP A 5 0.28 -2.99 -15.75
CA ASP A 5 1.12 -3.07 -14.57
C ASP A 5 0.45 -4.03 -13.57
N GLN A 6 0.63 -5.34 -13.79
CA GLN A 6 -0.06 -6.40 -13.05
C GLN A 6 0.65 -6.69 -11.73
N ASN A 7 -0.04 -6.47 -10.61
CA ASN A 7 0.33 -7.08 -9.33
C ASN A 7 -0.61 -8.27 -9.12
N SER A 8 -0.10 -9.49 -9.25
CA SER A 8 -0.87 -10.72 -9.01
C SER A 8 -0.44 -11.37 -7.69
N GLY A 9 -1.41 -11.79 -6.90
CA GLY A 9 -1.27 -12.79 -5.85
C GLY A 9 -1.75 -14.16 -6.32
N ARG A 10 -2.02 -15.06 -5.38
CA ARG A 10 -2.42 -16.46 -5.69
C ARG A 10 -3.89 -16.55 -6.08
N HIS A 11 -4.75 -15.80 -5.41
CA HIS A 11 -6.19 -15.79 -5.68
C HIS A 11 -6.71 -14.38 -6.01
N HIS A 12 -5.82 -13.41 -6.23
CA HIS A 12 -6.21 -12.06 -6.65
C HIS A 12 -5.27 -11.48 -7.71
N ALA A 13 -5.80 -10.58 -8.54
CA ALA A 13 -5.00 -9.71 -9.40
C ALA A 13 -5.52 -8.27 -9.32
N VAL A 14 -4.60 -7.32 -9.21
CA VAL A 14 -4.91 -5.90 -9.31
C VAL A 14 -4.60 -5.46 -10.74
N LEU A 15 -5.65 -5.14 -11.49
CA LEU A 15 -5.54 -4.65 -12.86
C LEU A 15 -5.88 -3.17 -12.91
N ILE A 16 -5.03 -2.38 -13.58
CA ILE A 16 -5.28 -0.95 -13.77
C ILE A 16 -6.17 -0.79 -15.00
N HIS A 17 -7.43 -0.39 -14.78
CA HIS A 17 -8.34 -0.06 -15.88
C HIS A 17 -8.21 1.42 -16.21
N ARG A 18 -7.94 1.71 -17.49
CA ARG A 18 -8.08 3.06 -18.04
C ARG A 18 -9.48 3.13 -18.63
N THR A 19 -10.36 3.87 -17.98
CA THR A 19 -11.68 4.20 -18.55
C THR A 19 -11.49 5.06 -19.80
N GLU A 20 -12.23 4.75 -20.87
CA GLU A 20 -12.21 5.53 -22.12
C GLU A 20 -12.83 6.93 -21.92
N ASN A 21 -13.70 7.08 -20.92
CA ASN A 21 -14.25 8.35 -20.52
C ASN A 21 -13.24 9.19 -19.73
N LYS A 22 -12.88 10.36 -20.28
CA LYS A 22 -11.97 11.36 -19.71
C LYS A 22 -12.35 11.85 -18.30
N SER A 23 -13.60 11.64 -17.88
CA SER A 23 -14.13 12.11 -16.59
C SER A 23 -13.80 11.20 -15.41
N HIS A 24 -13.48 9.92 -15.64
CA HIS A 24 -13.08 9.01 -14.57
C HIS A 24 -11.56 8.78 -14.60
N PRO A 25 -10.85 9.10 -13.51
CA PRO A 25 -9.42 8.85 -13.44
C PRO A 25 -9.14 7.34 -13.44
N ILE A 26 -7.95 6.98 -13.94
CA ILE A 26 -7.39 5.62 -13.93
C ILE A 26 -7.59 4.99 -12.55
N THR A 27 -8.36 3.90 -12.47
CA THR A 27 -8.73 3.27 -11.20
C THR A 27 -8.33 1.79 -11.20
N PRO A 28 -7.62 1.31 -10.16
CA PRO A 28 -7.27 -0.10 -10.05
C PRO A 28 -8.52 -0.90 -9.67
N VAL A 29 -8.73 -2.01 -10.38
CA VAL A 29 -9.81 -2.97 -10.12
C VAL A 29 -9.18 -4.23 -9.54
N LEU A 30 -9.70 -4.67 -8.40
CA LEU A 30 -9.31 -5.92 -7.77
C LEU A 30 -10.18 -7.05 -8.33
N TRP A 31 -9.53 -8.05 -8.90
CA TRP A 31 -10.13 -9.28 -9.39
C TRP A 31 -9.81 -10.41 -8.43
N LEU A 32 -10.83 -11.14 -8.01
CA LEU A 32 -10.72 -12.32 -7.16
C LEU A 32 -10.98 -13.58 -7.99
N PHE A 33 -10.14 -14.59 -7.80
CA PHE A 33 -10.20 -15.87 -8.50
C PHE A 33 -10.60 -16.99 -7.52
N ASN A 34 -11.82 -16.93 -6.98
CA ASN A 34 -12.44 -18.09 -6.35
C ASN A 34 -13.23 -18.86 -7.42
N ASP A 35 -12.91 -20.14 -7.62
CA ASP A 35 -13.65 -21.08 -8.48
C ASP A 35 -13.60 -20.80 -10.00
N LYS A 36 -12.40 -20.53 -10.53
CA LYS A 36 -12.08 -20.41 -11.98
C LYS A 36 -12.75 -19.26 -12.74
N ARG A 37 -13.68 -18.50 -12.14
CA ARG A 37 -14.28 -17.31 -12.75
C ARG A 37 -13.77 -16.04 -12.05
N PRO A 38 -13.21 -15.07 -12.78
CA PRO A 38 -12.77 -13.82 -12.19
C PRO A 38 -13.98 -13.00 -11.75
N LYS A 39 -14.06 -12.66 -10.46
CA LYS A 39 -15.08 -11.76 -9.89
C LYS A 39 -14.46 -10.42 -9.56
N VAL A 40 -15.12 -9.33 -9.94
CA VAL A 40 -14.72 -7.98 -9.56
C VAL A 40 -15.15 -7.74 -8.12
N PHE A 41 -14.27 -7.13 -7.32
CA PHE A 41 -14.58 -6.69 -5.96
C PHE A 41 -15.19 -5.28 -6.02
N HIS A 42 -16.52 -5.21 -6.07
CA HIS A 42 -17.28 -3.98 -6.31
C HIS A 42 -17.20 -2.98 -5.16
N LEU A 43 -17.18 -3.42 -3.90
CA LEU A 43 -17.11 -2.52 -2.74
C LEU A 43 -15.80 -1.74 -2.67
N LEU A 44 -14.71 -2.29 -3.19
CA LEU A 44 -13.44 -1.57 -3.29
C LEU A 44 -13.51 -0.51 -4.39
N PHE A 45 -14.24 -0.79 -5.47
CA PHE A 45 -14.48 0.20 -6.52
C PHE A 45 -15.28 1.37 -5.95
N ASP A 46 -16.39 1.10 -5.25
CA ASP A 46 -17.20 2.14 -4.60
C ASP A 46 -16.36 2.95 -3.59
N TYR A 47 -15.53 2.27 -2.80
CA TYR A 47 -14.58 2.93 -1.90
C TYR A 47 -13.59 3.85 -2.63
N PHE A 48 -13.16 3.51 -3.85
CA PHE A 48 -12.30 4.38 -4.66
C PHE A 48 -13.04 5.53 -5.33
N VAL A 49 -14.35 5.39 -5.55
CA VAL A 49 -15.23 6.48 -5.99
C VAL A 49 -15.40 7.51 -4.88
N ASP A 50 -15.56 7.06 -3.63
CA ASP A 50 -15.61 7.96 -2.47
C ASP A 50 -14.26 8.65 -2.23
N ASN A 51 -13.15 7.95 -2.55
CA ASN A 51 -11.78 8.44 -2.38
C ASN A 51 -11.12 8.88 -3.70
N GLN A 52 -11.87 9.63 -4.53
CA GLN A 52 -11.39 10.08 -5.84
C GLN A 52 -10.12 10.96 -5.78
N SER A 53 -9.98 11.78 -4.74
CA SER A 53 -8.85 12.70 -4.54
C SER A 53 -7.52 12.00 -4.23
N LYS A 54 -7.53 10.69 -3.94
CA LYS A 54 -6.32 9.92 -3.62
C LYS A 54 -5.55 9.52 -4.87
N SER A 55 -4.22 9.52 -4.76
CA SER A 55 -3.32 9.18 -5.87
C SER A 55 -3.46 7.71 -6.31
N LEU A 56 -3.10 7.42 -7.57
CA LEU A 56 -3.10 6.06 -8.11
C LEU A 56 -2.23 5.10 -7.28
N GLY A 57 -1.08 5.58 -6.81
CA GLY A 57 -0.19 4.79 -5.94
C GLY A 57 -0.83 4.41 -4.60
N TRP A 58 -1.66 5.30 -4.04
CA TRP A 58 -2.44 5.00 -2.84
C TRP A 58 -3.52 3.93 -3.13
N LYS A 59 -4.28 4.08 -4.22
CA LYS A 59 -5.33 3.12 -4.62
C LYS A 59 -4.74 1.73 -4.91
N ARG A 60 -3.58 1.66 -5.57
CA ARG A 60 -2.85 0.39 -5.83
C ARG A 60 -2.43 -0.31 -4.54
N ARG A 61 -1.90 0.43 -3.57
CA ARG A 61 -1.50 -0.12 -2.27
C ARG A 61 -2.69 -0.62 -1.46
N ALA A 62 -3.80 0.12 -1.47
CA ALA A 62 -5.05 -0.31 -0.85
C ALA A 62 -5.59 -1.62 -1.46
N ALA A 63 -5.67 -1.69 -2.80
CA ALA A 63 -6.12 -2.90 -3.49
C ALA A 63 -5.21 -4.11 -3.20
N ARG A 64 -3.90 -3.91 -3.17
CA ARG A 64 -2.93 -4.96 -2.81
C ARG A 64 -3.12 -5.45 -1.37
N ALA A 65 -3.36 -4.56 -0.42
CA ALA A 65 -3.56 -4.95 0.98
C ALA A 65 -4.80 -5.84 1.15
N ILE A 66 -5.90 -5.46 0.49
CA ILE A 66 -7.16 -6.20 0.51
C ILE A 66 -7.04 -7.54 -0.20
N GLY A 67 -6.39 -7.57 -1.37
CA GLY A 67 -6.13 -8.80 -2.12
C GLY A 67 -5.25 -9.80 -1.34
N LEU A 68 -4.18 -9.33 -0.71
CA LEU A 68 -3.34 -10.19 0.15
C LEU A 68 -4.12 -10.75 1.33
N PHE A 69 -4.97 -9.93 1.97
CA PHE A 69 -5.79 -10.42 3.08
C PHE A 69 -6.81 -11.48 2.61
N PHE A 70 -7.38 -11.32 1.42
CA PHE A 70 -8.25 -12.31 0.81
C PHE A 70 -7.53 -13.64 0.51
N ASP A 71 -6.33 -13.58 -0.06
CA ASP A 71 -5.49 -14.76 -0.30
C ASP A 71 -5.19 -15.49 1.02
N PHE A 72 -4.90 -14.73 2.08
CA PHE A 72 -4.66 -15.30 3.41
C PHE A 72 -5.89 -16.01 3.96
N CYS A 73 -7.05 -15.38 3.93
CA CYS A 73 -8.30 -16.00 4.40
C CYS A 73 -8.70 -17.24 3.60
N SER A 74 -8.27 -17.34 2.34
CA SER A 74 -8.55 -18.49 1.49
C SER A 74 -7.72 -19.74 1.87
N VAL A 75 -6.55 -19.55 2.48
CA VAL A 75 -5.63 -20.62 2.84
C VAL A 75 -5.61 -20.90 4.34
N TYR A 76 -5.78 -19.88 5.16
CA TYR A 76 -5.64 -19.99 6.61
C TYR A 76 -6.82 -20.74 7.22
N GLU A 77 -6.56 -21.95 7.72
CA GLU A 77 -7.51 -22.74 8.50
C GLU A 77 -7.18 -22.63 9.98
N PHE A 78 -8.21 -22.42 10.80
CA PHE A 78 -8.06 -22.58 12.25
C PHE A 78 -8.31 -24.04 12.61
N ASP A 79 -7.49 -24.57 13.50
CA ASP A 79 -7.84 -25.80 14.20
C ASP A 79 -9.13 -25.59 14.98
N ASN A 80 -10.24 -26.13 14.47
CA ASN A 80 -11.56 -26.12 15.10
C ASN A 80 -11.57 -26.71 16.52
N ALA A 81 -10.49 -27.41 16.91
CA ALA A 81 -10.30 -28.02 18.22
C ALA A 81 -10.01 -27.00 19.34
N ASN A 82 -9.41 -25.85 19.01
CA ASN A 82 -9.19 -24.79 19.98
C ASN A 82 -10.35 -23.79 19.87
N SER A 83 -11.21 -23.74 20.88
CA SER A 83 -12.30 -22.76 21.01
C SER A 83 -11.74 -21.34 21.11
N ILE A 84 -11.32 -20.78 19.98
CA ILE A 84 -10.79 -19.41 19.90
C ILE A 84 -11.97 -18.46 20.05
N ARG A 85 -12.05 -17.83 21.22
CA ARG A 85 -13.08 -16.87 21.61
C ARG A 85 -13.30 -15.71 20.61
N ASN A 86 -12.32 -15.44 19.72
CA ASN A 86 -12.37 -14.39 18.70
C ASN A 86 -11.62 -14.78 17.39
N VAL A 87 -12.26 -15.60 16.54
CA VAL A 87 -11.73 -16.02 15.23
C VAL A 87 -11.28 -14.83 14.37
N HIS A 88 -12.11 -13.78 14.27
CA HIS A 88 -11.85 -12.65 13.38
C HIS A 88 -10.61 -11.82 13.75
N SER A 89 -10.45 -11.47 15.03
CA SER A 89 -9.28 -10.73 15.51
C SER A 89 -8.01 -11.59 15.42
N ALA A 90 -8.15 -12.90 15.69
CA ALA A 90 -7.05 -13.83 15.55
C ALA A 90 -6.56 -13.92 14.09
N THR A 91 -7.46 -13.92 13.10
CA THR A 91 -7.08 -13.93 11.68
C THR A 91 -6.33 -12.68 11.28
N CYS A 92 -6.79 -11.49 11.68
CA CYS A 92 -6.09 -10.25 11.39
C CYS A 92 -4.68 -10.24 12.00
N LYS A 93 -4.53 -10.74 13.24
CA LYS A 93 -3.23 -10.87 13.90
C LYS A 93 -2.33 -11.91 13.21
N ALA A 94 -2.90 -13.04 12.81
CA ALA A 94 -2.19 -14.09 12.10
C ALA A 94 -1.70 -13.61 10.73
N PHE A 95 -2.52 -12.85 10.01
CA PHE A 95 -2.17 -12.21 8.75
C PHE A 95 -0.98 -11.25 8.91
N ILE A 96 -1.04 -10.33 9.89
CA ILE A 96 0.06 -9.39 10.14
C ILE A 96 1.35 -10.14 10.46
N ARG A 97 1.27 -11.20 11.28
CA ARG A 97 2.43 -12.07 11.58
C ARG A 97 2.96 -12.78 10.34
N ALA A 98 2.08 -13.27 9.46
CA ALA A 98 2.46 -13.95 8.23
C ALA A 98 3.19 -13.02 7.25
N ILE A 99 2.78 -11.75 7.14
CA ILE A 99 3.48 -10.77 6.30
C ILE A 99 4.82 -10.35 6.95
N GLN A 100 4.85 -10.19 8.27
CA GLN A 100 6.06 -9.77 8.99
C GLN A 100 7.15 -10.85 8.97
N ARG A 101 6.79 -12.12 9.17
CA ARG A 101 7.74 -13.25 9.22
C ARG A 101 7.95 -13.90 7.86
N GLY A 102 7.05 -13.68 6.91
CA GLY A 102 6.93 -14.50 5.72
C GLY A 102 6.25 -15.84 6.02
N THR A 103 5.81 -16.52 4.97
CA THR A 103 5.21 -17.86 5.04
C THR A 103 6.19 -18.97 4.67
N ILE A 104 7.36 -18.62 4.09
CA ILE A 104 8.39 -19.58 3.69
C ILE A 104 9.26 -19.91 4.92
N PRO A 105 9.18 -21.14 5.48
CA PRO A 105 10.07 -21.54 6.56
C PRO A 105 11.50 -21.78 6.02
N HIS A 106 12.47 -21.87 6.92
CA HIS A 106 13.88 -22.16 6.58
C HIS A 106 14.06 -23.46 5.77
N ASN A 107 13.11 -24.39 5.87
CA ASN A 107 13.10 -25.67 5.16
C ASN A 107 12.65 -25.55 3.69
N GLY A 108 12.29 -24.36 3.21
CA GLY A 108 12.00 -24.07 1.79
C GLY A 108 10.63 -24.52 1.28
N VAL A 109 9.87 -25.31 2.05
CA VAL A 109 8.52 -25.77 1.68
C VAL A 109 7.48 -25.03 2.50
N ASP A 110 6.69 -24.18 1.83
CA ASP A 110 5.61 -23.41 2.46
C ASP A 110 4.31 -24.25 2.56
N PRO A 111 3.85 -24.61 3.76
CA PRO A 111 2.62 -25.38 3.95
C PRO A 111 1.35 -24.62 3.53
N THR A 112 1.40 -23.28 3.50
CA THR A 112 0.30 -22.43 3.03
C THR A 112 0.32 -22.27 1.50
N GLY A 113 1.49 -22.44 0.88
CA GLY A 113 1.74 -22.18 -0.53
C GLY A 113 1.43 -20.73 -0.96
N LEU A 114 1.41 -19.78 -0.03
CA LEU A 114 1.32 -18.35 -0.35
C LEU A 114 2.69 -17.80 -0.79
N CYS A 115 3.77 -18.45 -0.36
CA CYS A 115 5.16 -18.16 -0.69
C CYS A 115 5.55 -16.69 -0.45
N TRP A 116 5.06 -16.10 0.64
CA TRP A 116 5.35 -14.72 0.98
C TRP A 116 6.71 -14.57 1.65
N VAL A 117 7.52 -13.67 1.11
CA VAL A 117 8.79 -13.22 1.70
C VAL A 117 8.49 -12.24 2.84
N PRO A 118 9.25 -12.26 3.96
CA PRO A 118 9.10 -11.27 5.02
C PRO A 118 9.20 -9.84 4.49
N MET A 119 8.21 -9.02 4.85
CA MET A 119 8.17 -7.61 4.44
C MET A 119 8.73 -6.69 5.53
N SER A 120 9.25 -5.53 5.10
CA SER A 120 9.71 -4.49 6.04
C SER A 120 8.58 -4.02 6.97
N PRO A 121 8.88 -3.67 8.24
CA PRO A 121 7.85 -3.26 9.20
C PRO A 121 7.06 -2.04 8.75
N ASN A 122 7.67 -1.14 7.97
CA ASN A 122 7.00 0.04 7.41
C ASN A 122 5.93 -0.37 6.38
N VAL A 123 6.23 -1.33 5.51
CA VAL A 123 5.28 -1.86 4.52
C VAL A 123 4.15 -2.61 5.23
N VAL A 124 4.46 -3.41 6.25
CA VAL A 124 3.44 -4.11 7.06
C VAL A 124 2.48 -3.10 7.71
N CYS A 125 3.02 -2.05 8.35
CA CYS A 125 2.20 -0.97 8.94
C CYS A 125 1.34 -0.28 7.89
N GLU A 126 1.89 -0.01 6.71
CA GLU A 126 1.15 0.61 5.62
C GLU A 126 0.00 -0.26 5.12
N LEU A 127 0.23 -1.56 4.90
CA LEU A 127 -0.81 -2.51 4.50
C LEU A 127 -1.92 -2.63 5.57
N ALA A 128 -1.53 -2.72 6.84
CA ALA A 128 -2.49 -2.76 7.95
C ALA A 128 -3.35 -1.49 8.02
N ARG A 129 -2.73 -0.30 7.85
CA ARG A 129 -3.44 0.98 7.82
C ARG A 129 -4.44 1.04 6.66
N HIS A 130 -4.06 0.56 5.48
CA HIS A 130 -4.96 0.53 4.33
C HIS A 130 -6.16 -0.40 4.56
N LEU A 131 -5.95 -1.56 5.19
CA LEU A 131 -7.05 -2.44 5.59
C LEU A 131 -7.97 -1.75 6.59
N GLU A 132 -7.43 -1.11 7.63
CA GLU A 132 -8.23 -0.42 8.63
C GLU A 132 -9.07 0.72 8.04
N GLN A 133 -8.47 1.57 7.20
CA GLN A 133 -9.16 2.67 6.52
C GLN A 133 -10.26 2.19 5.58
N PHE A 134 -10.04 1.06 4.91
CA PHE A 134 -11.06 0.43 4.08
C PHE A 134 -12.25 -0.03 4.93
N ILE A 135 -11.99 -0.69 6.07
CA ILE A 135 -13.04 -1.16 6.97
C ILE A 135 -13.84 0.01 7.55
N GLU A 136 -13.18 1.12 7.89
CA GLU A 136 -13.86 2.35 8.33
C GLU A 136 -14.76 2.94 7.26
N GLY A 137 -14.26 3.08 6.03
CA GLY A 137 -15.07 3.61 4.92
C GLY A 137 -16.30 2.75 4.67
N VAL A 138 -16.13 1.43 4.62
CA VAL A 138 -17.25 0.50 4.43
C VAL A 138 -18.25 0.54 5.59
N LEU A 139 -17.78 0.69 6.84
CA LEU A 139 -18.65 0.81 8.01
C LEU A 139 -19.47 2.10 7.95
N GLY A 140 -18.86 3.24 7.61
CA GLY A 140 -19.56 4.51 7.44
C GLY A 140 -20.65 4.43 6.37
N ASN A 141 -20.34 3.82 5.22
CA ASN A 141 -21.30 3.62 4.14
C ASN A 141 -22.44 2.67 4.54
N LEU A 142 -22.16 1.65 5.35
CA LEU A 142 -23.17 0.69 5.85
C LEU A 142 -24.08 1.31 6.93
N GLU A 143 -23.57 2.21 7.75
CA GLU A 143 -24.34 2.94 8.76
C GLU A 143 -25.27 3.98 8.13
N SER A 144 -24.83 4.61 7.03
CA SER A 144 -25.66 5.51 6.23
C SER A 144 -26.77 4.79 5.44
N LEU A 145 -26.64 3.48 5.21
CA LEU A 145 -27.64 2.67 4.52
C LEU A 145 -28.82 2.35 5.45
N GLY A 146 -30.04 2.26 4.92
CA GLY A 146 -31.25 1.96 5.70
C GLY A 146 -31.20 0.63 6.47
N SER A 147 -32.13 0.41 7.40
CA SER A 147 -32.23 -0.79 8.26
C SER A 147 -32.28 -2.11 7.48
N ASP A 148 -32.77 -2.07 6.24
CA ASP A 148 -33.17 -3.24 5.45
C ASP A 148 -32.08 -3.75 4.49
N HIS A 149 -30.87 -3.18 4.51
CA HIS A 149 -29.83 -3.59 3.59
C HIS A 149 -29.31 -5.01 3.91
N PRO A 150 -29.20 -5.92 2.92
CA PRO A 150 -28.85 -7.34 3.12
C PRO A 150 -27.48 -7.59 3.79
N LEU A 151 -26.60 -6.60 3.78
CA LEU A 151 -25.29 -6.67 4.45
C LEU A 151 -25.36 -6.47 5.98
N LYS A 152 -26.41 -5.81 6.52
CA LYS A 152 -26.56 -5.61 7.98
C LYS A 152 -26.88 -6.92 8.72
N PRO A 153 -27.79 -7.80 8.23
CA PRO A 153 -28.00 -9.14 8.79
C PRO A 153 -26.80 -10.07 8.63
N LEU A 154 -26.09 -10.01 7.50
CA LEU A 154 -24.89 -10.82 7.24
C LEU A 154 -23.72 -10.44 8.15
N ALA A 155 -23.60 -9.16 8.53
CA ALA A 155 -22.64 -8.72 9.55
C ALA A 155 -22.95 -9.26 10.95
N ARG A 156 -24.15 -9.80 11.18
CA ARG A 156 -24.59 -10.41 12.44
C ARG A 156 -24.49 -11.94 12.43
N THR A 157 -24.42 -12.58 11.26
CA THR A 157 -24.34 -14.04 11.15
C THR A 157 -22.88 -14.50 11.11
N PHE A 158 -22.54 -15.36 12.06
CA PHE A 158 -21.16 -15.70 12.39
C PHE A 158 -20.69 -16.94 11.65
N SER A 159 -19.39 -16.95 11.31
CA SER A 159 -18.53 -18.14 11.30
C SER A 159 -18.27 -18.90 10.00
N SER A 160 -18.51 -18.36 8.80
CA SER A 160 -17.99 -18.99 7.57
C SER A 160 -16.78 -18.25 7.00
N LYS A 161 -15.80 -19.05 6.53
CA LYS A 161 -14.66 -18.64 5.71
C LYS A 161 -15.16 -17.74 4.58
N PRO A 162 -14.56 -16.56 4.34
CA PRO A 162 -15.06 -15.67 3.31
C PRO A 162 -14.80 -16.28 1.93
N ARG A 163 -15.86 -16.81 1.31
CA ARG A 163 -15.83 -17.30 -0.08
C ARG A 163 -16.34 -16.25 -1.06
N ASN A 164 -17.22 -15.37 -0.56
CA ASN A 164 -17.83 -14.27 -1.30
C ASN A 164 -17.37 -12.89 -0.79
N GLU A 165 -17.46 -11.87 -1.64
CA GLU A 165 -17.14 -10.48 -1.31
C GLU A 165 -17.92 -9.98 -0.08
N GLY A 166 -19.23 -10.23 -0.03
CA GLY A 166 -20.09 -9.83 1.09
C GLY A 166 -19.68 -10.49 2.42
N GLU A 167 -19.31 -11.78 2.39
CA GLU A 167 -18.84 -12.52 3.57
C GLU A 167 -17.50 -11.99 4.07
N PHE A 168 -16.58 -11.66 3.15
CA PHE A 168 -15.29 -11.05 3.45
C PHE A 168 -15.45 -9.70 4.17
N VAL A 169 -16.36 -8.86 3.67
CA VAL A 169 -16.65 -7.56 4.28
C VAL A 169 -17.31 -7.74 5.65
N CYS A 170 -18.28 -8.65 5.76
CA CYS A 170 -18.93 -8.96 7.04
C CYS A 170 -17.93 -9.48 8.06
N PHE A 171 -16.99 -10.33 7.64
CA PHE A 171 -15.90 -10.82 8.46
C PHE A 171 -15.07 -9.67 9.03
N LEU A 172 -14.61 -8.74 8.19
CA LEU A 172 -13.80 -7.60 8.59
C LEU A 172 -14.55 -6.61 9.51
N VAL A 173 -15.78 -6.26 9.14
CA VAL A 173 -16.63 -5.37 9.95
C VAL A 173 -16.91 -5.97 11.32
N SER A 174 -17.14 -7.29 11.39
CA SER A 174 -17.36 -7.99 12.66
C SER A 174 -16.10 -8.03 13.53
N ALA A 175 -14.91 -8.04 12.92
CA ALA A 175 -13.64 -7.94 13.64
C ALA A 175 -13.51 -6.57 14.32
N LYS A 176 -13.77 -5.49 13.57
CA LYS A 176 -13.71 -4.11 14.06
C LYS A 176 -14.76 -3.85 15.14
N ARG A 177 -16.03 -4.16 14.90
CA ARG A 177 -17.11 -3.96 15.89
C ARG A 177 -16.85 -4.69 17.20
N ARG A 178 -16.28 -5.91 17.17
CA ARG A 178 -15.91 -6.62 18.40
C ARG A 178 -14.77 -5.93 19.13
N HIS A 179 -13.76 -5.46 18.41
CA HIS A 179 -12.68 -4.67 19.01
C HIS A 179 -13.24 -3.42 19.69
N GLU A 180 -14.16 -2.71 19.03
CA GLU A 180 -14.76 -1.49 19.54
C GLU A 180 -15.64 -1.71 20.78
N LYS A 181 -16.39 -2.82 20.80
CA LYS A 181 -17.31 -3.20 21.89
C LYS A 181 -16.64 -3.99 23.01
N CYS A 182 -15.31 -4.14 23.01
CA CYS A 182 -14.61 -4.74 24.14
C CYS A 182 -14.70 -3.84 25.36
N PHE A 183 -15.25 -4.33 26.48
CA PHE A 183 -15.41 -3.57 27.72
C PHE A 183 -14.12 -2.90 28.19
N LEU A 184 -12.98 -3.58 28.07
CA LEU A 184 -11.67 -3.07 28.51
C LEU A 184 -10.95 -2.22 27.45
N ARG A 185 -11.63 -1.84 26.35
CA ARG A 185 -11.01 -1.01 25.31
C ARG A 185 -10.54 0.34 25.85
N HIS A 186 -11.34 0.98 26.69
CA HIS A 186 -11.00 2.29 27.27
C HIS A 186 -9.76 2.25 28.19
N LEU A 187 -9.37 1.07 28.68
CA LEU A 187 -8.13 0.89 29.46
C LEU A 187 -6.91 0.73 28.56
N LYS A 188 -7.11 0.40 27.29
CA LYS A 188 -6.07 0.33 26.27
C LYS A 188 -5.86 1.74 25.76
N ASP A 189 -4.85 2.40 26.31
CA ASP A 189 -4.38 3.65 25.74
C ASP A 189 -3.60 3.31 24.45
N ASP A 190 -4.31 3.34 23.32
CA ASP A 190 -3.78 2.92 22.00
C ASP A 190 -2.46 3.64 21.67
N ALA A 191 -2.27 4.89 22.14
CA ALA A 191 -1.03 5.63 21.99
C ALA A 191 0.12 5.01 22.78
N LYS A 192 -0.12 4.67 24.06
CA LYS A 192 0.88 4.00 24.92
C LYS A 192 1.11 2.55 24.51
N GLU A 193 0.10 1.82 24.09
CA GLU A 193 0.23 0.45 23.57
C GLU A 193 1.01 0.44 22.25
N ALA A 194 0.72 1.35 21.32
CA ALA A 194 1.49 1.51 20.08
C ALA A 194 2.94 1.87 20.38
N GLU A 195 3.21 2.72 21.37
CA GLU A 195 4.56 3.05 21.78
C GLU A 195 5.29 1.88 22.44
N ARG A 196 4.61 1.12 23.32
CA ARG A 196 5.14 -0.12 23.91
C ARG A 196 5.41 -1.19 22.86
N LEU A 197 4.52 -1.39 21.90
CA LEU A 197 4.72 -2.33 20.79
C LEU A 197 5.86 -1.88 19.88
N ARG A 198 6.01 -0.57 19.63
CA ARG A 198 7.18 -0.03 18.91
C ARG A 198 8.47 -0.29 19.67
N LYS A 199 8.50 -0.15 21.00
CA LYS A 199 9.67 -0.45 21.84
C LYS A 199 9.97 -1.95 21.90
N SER A 200 8.98 -2.79 22.23
CA SER A 200 9.13 -4.25 22.33
C SER A 200 9.44 -4.93 20.98
N SER A 201 8.89 -4.44 19.86
CA SER A 201 9.25 -4.90 18.51
C SER A 201 10.70 -4.53 18.16
N ARG A 202 11.19 -3.37 18.62
CA ARG A 202 12.60 -2.97 18.45
C ARG A 202 13.54 -3.83 19.29
N GLU A 203 13.17 -4.10 20.53
CA GLU A 203 13.96 -4.91 21.48
C GLU A 203 14.01 -6.39 21.07
N SER A 204 12.87 -7.02 20.74
CA SER A 204 12.79 -8.46 20.41
C SER A 204 13.43 -8.85 19.08
N LEU A 205 13.60 -7.90 18.16
CA LEU A 205 14.25 -8.11 16.87
C LEU A 205 15.75 -7.70 16.89
N GLY A 206 16.31 -7.30 18.03
CA GLY A 206 17.67 -6.79 18.10
C GLY A 206 17.88 -5.52 17.27
N LEU A 207 16.82 -4.75 17.02
CA LEU A 207 16.81 -3.53 16.21
C LEU A 207 17.23 -2.27 17.00
N ASP A 208 17.75 -2.44 18.22
CA ASP A 208 18.24 -1.34 19.09
C ASP A 208 19.47 -0.61 18.56
N LYS A 209 19.98 -0.98 17.39
CA LYS A 209 20.83 -0.10 16.58
C LYS A 209 20.36 -0.05 15.14
N LEU A 210 19.18 0.48 14.91
CA LEU A 210 18.86 1.31 13.73
C LEU A 210 17.55 2.04 14.08
N ALA A 211 17.62 2.94 15.07
CA ALA A 211 16.94 4.20 14.80
C ALA A 211 17.33 4.54 13.36
N SER A 212 16.35 4.81 12.50
CA SER A 212 16.63 5.61 11.32
C SER A 212 17.08 6.98 11.84
N GLY A 213 18.20 7.05 12.57
CA GLY A 213 18.99 8.24 12.76
C GLY A 213 19.10 8.77 11.37
N ARG A 214 18.61 10.00 11.19
CA ARG A 214 18.54 10.74 9.92
C ARG A 214 19.52 10.07 8.97
N ARG A 215 19.03 9.22 8.05
CA ARG A 215 19.93 8.62 7.04
C ARG A 215 20.76 9.79 6.59
N SER A 216 22.10 9.72 6.70
CA SER A 216 22.92 10.87 6.33
C SER A 216 22.40 11.29 4.97
N VAL A 217 22.00 12.56 4.86
CA VAL A 217 21.43 13.06 3.62
C VAL A 217 22.44 12.65 2.56
N LYS A 218 22.00 11.86 1.59
CA LYS A 218 22.88 11.37 0.54
C LYS A 218 23.28 12.59 -0.26
N HIS A 219 24.33 13.27 0.16
CA HIS A 219 24.92 14.38 -0.56
C HIS A 219 25.96 13.79 -1.51
N MET A 220 25.99 14.32 -2.72
CA MET A 220 27.10 14.10 -3.61
C MET A 220 28.22 15.05 -3.20
N ASP A 221 29.48 14.62 -3.34
CA ASP A 221 30.63 15.51 -3.12
C ASP A 221 30.55 16.69 -4.11
N PRO A 222 30.64 17.96 -3.66
CA PRO A 222 30.63 19.12 -4.53
C PRO A 222 31.62 19.05 -5.70
N GLN A 223 32.81 18.44 -5.51
CA GLN A 223 33.78 18.32 -6.59
C GLN A 223 33.30 17.39 -7.71
N LEU A 224 32.60 16.31 -7.35
CA LEU A 224 32.01 15.41 -8.33
C LEU A 224 30.87 16.08 -9.10
N ILE A 225 30.17 17.04 -8.50
CA ILE A 225 29.07 17.77 -9.16
C ILE A 225 29.64 18.62 -10.29
N VAL A 226 30.74 19.34 -10.02
CA VAL A 226 31.45 20.15 -11.03
C VAL A 226 31.97 19.25 -12.16
N ASN A 227 32.66 18.16 -11.81
CA ASN A 227 33.18 17.21 -12.80
C ASN A 227 32.07 16.59 -13.65
N MET A 228 30.91 16.30 -13.05
CA MET A 228 29.76 15.74 -13.77
C MET A 228 29.09 16.77 -14.69
N LEU A 229 29.07 18.05 -14.31
CA LEU A 229 28.58 19.13 -15.18
C LEU A 229 29.52 19.41 -16.35
N GLU A 230 30.83 19.30 -16.15
CA GLU A 230 31.83 19.55 -17.19
C GLU A 230 31.99 18.38 -18.17
N PHE A 231 32.04 17.13 -17.67
CA PHE A 231 32.39 15.96 -18.49
C PHE A 231 31.29 14.90 -18.58
N GLY A 232 30.24 14.96 -17.75
CA GLY A 232 29.26 13.87 -17.60
C GLY A 232 28.14 13.84 -18.63
N PHE A 233 27.86 14.95 -19.32
CA PHE A 233 26.69 15.10 -20.22
C PHE A 233 27.08 15.26 -21.69
N VAL A 234 28.26 14.80 -22.09
CA VAL A 234 28.74 14.89 -23.48
C VAL A 234 28.09 13.78 -24.31
N LYS A 235 27.44 14.16 -25.42
CA LYS A 235 26.81 13.22 -26.36
C LYS A 235 27.71 12.95 -27.56
N ASN A 236 28.22 14.01 -28.20
CA ASN A 236 29.12 13.94 -29.36
C ASN A 236 30.21 15.01 -29.25
N GLU A 237 31.45 14.62 -29.01
CA GLU A 237 32.56 15.58 -28.83
C GLU A 237 32.89 16.40 -30.09
N THR A 238 32.56 15.88 -31.27
CA THR A 238 32.94 16.42 -32.57
C THR A 238 31.89 17.32 -33.21
N ALA A 239 30.75 17.57 -32.54
CA ALA A 239 29.69 18.41 -33.08
C ALA A 239 29.98 19.91 -32.84
N ASP A 240 29.75 20.73 -33.87
CA ASP A 240 29.99 22.19 -33.84
C ASP A 240 28.93 22.95 -33.01
N SER A 241 27.72 22.40 -32.92
CA SER A 241 26.61 23.01 -32.19
C SER A 241 26.62 22.52 -30.72
N LEU A 242 26.43 23.45 -29.77
CA LEU A 242 26.40 23.13 -28.34
C LEU A 242 25.29 22.14 -27.98
N PHE A 243 24.13 22.24 -28.65
CA PHE A 243 22.96 21.38 -28.44
C PHE A 243 23.18 19.95 -28.95
N ASP A 244 24.01 19.76 -29.97
CA ASP A 244 24.36 18.41 -30.46
C ASP A 244 25.56 17.83 -29.72
N ARG A 245 26.41 18.69 -29.14
CA ARG A 245 27.59 18.30 -28.37
C ARG A 245 27.22 17.75 -26.99
N GLU A 246 26.26 18.36 -26.32
CA GLU A 246 25.86 18.02 -24.95
C GLU A 246 24.37 17.70 -24.83
N ASP A 247 24.03 16.79 -23.92
CA ASP A 247 22.63 16.61 -23.48
C ASP A 247 22.25 17.71 -22.49
N VAL A 248 21.86 18.86 -23.05
CA VAL A 248 21.43 20.05 -22.30
C VAL A 248 20.22 19.73 -21.42
N THR A 249 19.32 18.85 -21.86
CA THR A 249 18.11 18.50 -21.11
C THR A 249 18.46 17.74 -19.83
N ALA A 250 19.30 16.72 -19.95
CA ALA A 250 19.77 15.95 -18.80
C ALA A 250 20.59 16.82 -17.83
N LYS A 251 21.44 17.71 -18.37
CA LYS A 251 22.23 18.67 -17.60
C LYS A 251 21.34 19.63 -16.79
N MET A 252 20.26 20.15 -17.39
CA MET A 252 19.29 21.02 -16.71
C MET A 252 18.50 20.28 -15.61
N ILE A 253 18.04 19.06 -15.88
CA ILE A 253 17.34 18.24 -14.87
C ILE A 253 18.28 17.95 -13.69
N PHE A 254 19.55 17.65 -13.94
CA PHE A 254 20.54 17.44 -12.90
C PHE A 254 20.75 18.68 -12.02
N LEU A 255 20.83 19.87 -12.64
CA LEU A 255 20.90 21.15 -11.91
C LEU A 255 19.67 21.38 -11.02
N LEU A 256 18.47 21.05 -11.51
CA LEU A 256 17.23 21.16 -10.75
C LEU A 256 17.18 20.19 -9.55
N LEU A 257 17.67 18.95 -9.73
CA LEU A 257 17.72 17.95 -8.66
C LEU A 257 18.74 18.31 -7.58
N MET A 258 19.95 18.71 -7.99
CA MET A 258 21.06 18.95 -7.06
C MET A 258 21.09 20.37 -6.49
N GLY A 259 20.80 21.38 -7.31
CA GLY A 259 20.84 22.79 -6.94
C GLY A 259 19.57 23.26 -6.23
N ALA A 260 18.39 22.94 -6.79
CA ALA A 260 17.11 23.32 -6.18
C ALA A 260 16.59 22.28 -5.18
N GLY A 261 17.21 21.10 -5.09
CA GLY A 261 16.82 20.05 -4.14
C GLY A 261 15.47 19.41 -4.46
N LEU A 262 15.01 19.51 -5.71
CA LEU A 262 13.73 18.97 -6.14
C LEU A 262 13.71 17.43 -6.06
N ARG A 263 12.54 16.85 -5.76
CA ARG A 263 12.35 15.39 -5.85
C ARG A 263 12.39 14.96 -7.31
N LEU A 264 12.78 13.71 -7.58
CA LEU A 264 12.86 13.16 -8.94
C LEU A 264 11.63 13.39 -9.84
N SER A 265 10.42 13.45 -9.26
CA SER A 265 9.18 13.69 -10.00
C SER A 265 8.84 15.17 -10.23
N GLU A 266 9.45 16.09 -9.49
CA GLU A 266 9.09 17.51 -9.47
C GLU A 266 9.60 18.27 -10.70
N PRO A 267 10.84 18.09 -11.21
CA PRO A 267 11.31 18.78 -12.41
C PRO A 267 10.44 18.53 -13.64
N LEU A 268 9.82 17.35 -13.74
CA LEU A 268 8.94 16.97 -14.84
C LEU A 268 7.55 17.64 -14.76
N GLN A 269 7.22 18.26 -13.63
CA GLN A 269 5.95 18.94 -13.40
C GLN A 269 6.05 20.46 -13.55
N LEU A 270 7.26 21.00 -13.66
CA LEU A 270 7.48 22.43 -13.83
C LEU A 270 6.96 22.89 -15.20
N TRP A 271 6.24 24.00 -15.17
CA TRP A 271 5.80 24.72 -16.36
C TRP A 271 6.59 26.00 -16.56
N PHE A 272 6.62 26.52 -17.79
CA PHE A 272 7.36 27.76 -18.08
C PHE A 272 6.84 28.95 -17.25
N ASN A 273 5.55 28.94 -16.88
CA ASN A 273 4.94 29.95 -16.03
C ASN A 273 5.40 29.88 -14.56
N ASP A 274 5.95 28.76 -14.11
CA ASP A 274 6.45 28.61 -12.75
C ASP A 274 7.82 29.30 -12.58
N VAL A 275 8.49 29.62 -13.68
CA VAL A 275 9.80 30.29 -13.69
C VAL A 275 9.59 31.79 -13.84
N VAL A 276 9.70 32.49 -12.71
CA VAL A 276 9.62 33.96 -12.66
C VAL A 276 11.00 34.56 -12.46
N TYR A 277 11.32 35.57 -13.27
CA TYR A 277 12.51 36.37 -13.07
C TYR A 277 12.22 37.41 -11.99
N PHE A 278 12.99 37.38 -10.91
CA PHE A 278 12.92 38.44 -9.90
C PHE A 278 13.55 39.70 -10.48
N THR A 279 12.74 40.71 -10.79
CA THR A 279 13.22 42.06 -11.11
C THR A 279 13.32 42.84 -9.80
N PHE A 280 14.53 43.27 -9.44
CA PHE A 280 14.71 44.25 -8.38
C PHE A 280 14.40 45.62 -8.99
N ASP A 281 13.29 46.23 -8.57
CA ASP A 281 13.04 47.66 -8.73
C ASP A 281 13.81 48.46 -7.64
#